data_AF-A0A968BUV8-F1
#
_entry.id   AF-A0A968BUV8-F1
#
_cell.length_a   1.000
_cell.length_b   1.000
_cell.length_c   1.000
_cell.angle_alpha   90.00
_cell.angle_beta   90.00
_cell.angle_gamma   90.00
#
_symmetry.space_group_name_H-M   'P 1'
#
loop_
_entity.id
_entity.type
_entity.pdbx_description
1 polymer ?
#
loop_
_entity_poly.entity_id
_entity_poly.type
_entity_poly.pdbx_seq_one_letter_code
_entity_poly.pdbx_strand_id
1 'polypeptide(L)' 'MTLEEKASLCSGLDFWHLKGIERLGIPSIMVTDGPHGLRKQAGQGDHVGLLDSIPSTCFPTASALASTWNR' A
#
# COMPACT_ATOMS: atom_id res chain seq x y z
N MET A 1 4.56 -21.01 -13.23
CA MET A 1 5.49 -20.43 -12.24
C MET A 1 6.46 -21.48 -11.75
N THR A 2 7.75 -21.15 -11.61
CA THR A 2 8.74 -21.95 -10.89
C THR A 2 8.48 -21.94 -9.38
N LEU A 3 9.21 -22.74 -8.62
CA LEU A 3 9.09 -22.75 -7.16
C LEU A 3 9.60 -21.44 -6.55
N GLU A 4 10.70 -20.91 -7.09
CA GLU A 4 11.32 -19.65 -6.68
C GLU A 4 10.37 -18.47 -6.95
N GLU A 5 9.74 -18.46 -8.13
CA GLU A 5 8.69 -17.50 -8.49
C GLU A 5 7.53 -17.56 -7.47
N LYS A 6 7.04 -18.76 -7.13
CA LYS A 6 5.98 -18.94 -6.12
C LYS A 6 6.40 -18.41 -4.75
N ALA A 7 7.57 -18.80 -4.26
CA ALA A 7 8.08 -18.38 -2.96
C ALA A 7 8.29 -16.86 -2.90
N SER A 8 8.73 -16.25 -4.01
CA SER A 8 8.96 -14.80 -4.08
C SER A 8 7.70 -13.97 -3.85
N LEU A 9 6.52 -14.49 -4.21
CA LEU A 9 5.23 -13.80 -4.05
C LEU A 9 4.70 -13.80 -2.61
N CYS A 10 5.34 -14.54 -1.69
CA CYS A 10 4.93 -14.61 -0.29
C CYS A 10 5.54 -13.48 0.59
N SER A 11 6.26 -12.53 -0.01
CA SER A 11 6.79 -11.36 0.68
C SER A 11 6.77 -10.13 -0.23
N GLY A 12 6.84 -8.94 0.37
CA GLY A 12 6.96 -7.69 -0.36
C GLY A 12 8.22 -7.62 -1.22
N LEU A 13 8.14 -6.90 -2.32
CA LEU A 13 9.31 -6.40 -3.05
C LEU A 13 10.04 -5.35 -2.21
N ASP A 14 9.26 -4.43 -1.65
CA ASP A 14 9.69 -3.39 -0.71
C ASP A 14 8.53 -3.09 0.27
N PHE A 15 8.58 -1.94 0.96
CA PHE A 15 7.57 -1.52 1.93
C PHE A 15 6.16 -1.35 1.35
N TRP A 16 6.09 -0.94 0.08
CA TRP A 16 4.84 -0.55 -0.57
C TRP A 16 4.50 -1.41 -1.78
N HIS A 17 5.37 -2.31 -2.22
CA HIS A 17 5.13 -3.08 -3.44
C HIS A 17 5.17 -4.59 -3.19
N LEU A 18 4.23 -5.31 -3.81
CA LEU A 18 4.27 -6.75 -3.98
C LEU A 18 5.17 -7.12 -5.17
N LYS A 19 5.78 -8.30 -5.15
CA LYS A 19 6.61 -8.76 -6.27
C LYS A 19 5.75 -9.06 -7.50
N GLY A 20 6.28 -8.71 -8.68
CA GLY A 20 5.74 -9.10 -9.99
C GLY A 20 6.59 -10.19 -10.65
N ILE A 21 6.07 -10.79 -11.72
CA ILE A 21 6.77 -11.77 -12.56
C ILE A 21 6.51 -11.43 -14.04
N GLU A 22 7.42 -10.65 -14.64
CA GLU A 22 7.26 -10.09 -16.00
C GLU A 22 7.08 -11.16 -17.08
N ARG A 23 7.85 -12.26 -17.03
CA ARG A 23 7.75 -13.38 -17.97
C ARG A 23 6.34 -13.99 -18.03
N LEU A 24 5.56 -13.85 -16.96
CA LEU A 24 4.19 -14.33 -16.85
C LEU A 24 3.15 -13.22 -16.99
N GLY A 25 3.57 -11.98 -17.26
CA GLY A 25 2.68 -10.82 -17.33
C GLY A 25 2.09 -10.41 -15.99
N ILE A 26 2.70 -10.80 -14.86
CA ILE A 26 2.23 -10.45 -13.52
C ILE A 26 2.91 -9.15 -13.08
N PRO A 27 2.17 -8.03 -12.92
CA PRO A 27 2.75 -6.76 -12.52
C PRO A 27 3.13 -6.74 -11.04
N SER A 28 4.03 -5.84 -10.66
CA SER A 28 4.18 -5.44 -9.27
C SER A 28 2.99 -4.57 -8.84
N ILE A 29 2.49 -4.78 -7.64
CA ILE A 29 1.29 -4.09 -7.12
C ILE A 29 1.71 -3.20 -5.96
N MET A 30 1.43 -1.91 -6.05
CA MET A 30 1.60 -0.98 -4.94
C MET A 30 0.43 -1.10 -3.96
N VAL A 31 0.74 -1.24 -2.67
CA VAL A 31 -0.16 -1.15 -1.52
C VAL A 31 0.22 0.08 -0.70
N THR A 32 -0.67 0.53 0.19
CA THR A 32 -0.52 1.78 0.94
C THR A 32 -1.49 1.79 2.12
N ASP A 33 -1.16 2.52 3.19
CA ASP A 33 -2.04 2.68 4.35
C ASP A 33 -3.34 3.41 4.00
N GLY A 34 -4.34 3.26 4.88
CA GLY A 34 -5.43 4.25 4.87
C GLY A 34 -6.79 3.90 5.46
N PRO A 35 -6.92 3.58 6.77
CA PRO A 35 -8.26 3.43 7.36
C PRO A 35 -9.12 4.72 7.31
N HIS A 36 -8.50 5.89 7.05
CA HIS A 36 -9.19 7.17 6.95
C HIS A 36 -8.57 8.09 5.87
N GLY A 37 -8.20 7.50 4.73
CA GLY A 37 -7.66 8.21 3.57
C GLY A 37 -6.34 7.63 3.09
N LEU A 38 -6.06 7.85 1.80
CA LEU A 38 -4.88 7.34 1.10
C LEU A 38 -3.59 7.97 1.64
N ARG A 39 -2.57 7.17 1.98
CA ARG A 39 -1.26 7.69 2.41
C ARG A 39 -0.11 7.18 1.54
N LYS A 40 0.14 7.87 0.42
CA LYS A 40 1.24 7.55 -0.50
C LYS A 40 2.39 8.53 -0.34
N GLN A 41 3.61 8.04 -0.11
CA GLN A 41 4.82 8.87 -0.08
C GLN A 41 5.20 9.33 -1.49
N ALA A 42 5.63 10.59 -1.63
CA ALA A 42 5.98 11.20 -2.93
C ALA A 42 7.35 10.73 -3.47
N GLY A 43 8.20 10.11 -2.64
CA GLY A 43 9.54 9.63 -3.00
C GLY A 43 9.79 8.16 -2.64
N GLN A 44 11.06 7.74 -2.63
CA GLN A 44 11.46 6.42 -2.13
C GLN A 44 11.02 6.31 -0.67
N GLY A 45 10.18 5.33 -0.35
CA GLY A 45 9.57 5.23 0.97
C GLY A 45 10.63 5.16 2.06
N ASP A 46 10.71 6.20 2.90
CA ASP A 46 11.61 6.19 4.04
C ASP A 46 10.98 5.39 5.17
N HIS A 47 11.80 4.62 5.88
CA HIS A 47 11.33 3.74 6.96
C HIS A 47 10.65 4.48 8.13
N VAL A 48 10.74 5.81 8.16
CA VAL A 48 10.36 6.65 9.31
C VAL A 48 9.09 7.49 9.01
N GLY A 49 8.66 7.60 7.75
CA GLY A 49 7.50 8.41 7.38
C GLY A 49 7.76 9.91 7.38
N LEU A 50 9.02 10.34 7.30
CA LEU A 50 9.42 11.76 7.30
C LEU A 50 9.23 12.43 5.94
N LEU A 51 9.02 11.64 4.89
CA LEU A 51 8.79 12.18 3.54
C LEU A 51 7.34 12.62 3.34
N ASP A 52 7.18 13.69 2.57
CA ASP A 52 5.88 14.23 2.20
C ASP A 52 5.00 13.19 1.50
N SER A 53 3.73 13.16 1.90
CA SER A 53 2.72 12.39 1.20
C SER A 53 2.20 13.16 -0.01
N ILE A 54 1.88 12.44 -1.08
CA ILE A 54 1.11 13.01 -2.18
C ILE A 54 -0.25 13.47 -1.61
N PRO A 55 -0.72 14.69 -1.95
CA PRO A 55 -1.98 15.21 -1.44
C PRO A 55 -3.15 14.24 -1.66
N SER A 56 -3.93 14.02 -0.60
CA SER A 56 -5.09 13.14 -0.59
C SER A 56 -6.18 13.68 0.34
N THR A 57 -7.40 13.15 0.23
CA THR A 57 -8.48 13.49 1.16
C THR A 57 -8.26 12.78 2.49
N CYS A 58 -8.20 13.55 3.58
CA CYS A 58 -8.17 13.03 4.94
C CYS A 58 -9.59 12.93 5.48
N PHE A 59 -10.10 11.70 5.63
CA PHE A 59 -11.44 11.45 6.16
C PHE A 59 -11.41 11.47 7.70
N PRO A 60 -12.57 11.65 8.37
CA PRO A 60 -12.67 11.42 9.80
C PRO A 60 -12.25 9.99 10.15
N THR A 61 -11.63 9.80 11.32
CA THR A 61 -11.24 8.47 11.81
C THR A 61 -12.46 7.57 11.99
N ALA A 62 -12.24 6.25 12.01
CA ALA A 62 -13.32 5.27 12.14
C ALA A 62 -14.21 5.51 13.38
N SER A 63 -13.69 6.04 14.50
CA SER A 63 -14.51 6.36 15.68
C SER A 63 -15.49 7.52 15.42
N ALA A 64 -15.07 8.54 14.67
CA ALA A 64 -15.94 9.64 14.26
C ALA A 64 -16.95 9.20 13.20
N LEU A 65 -16.53 8.40 12.22
CA LEU A 65 -17.43 7.84 11.21
C LEU A 65 -18.47 6.89 11.84
N ALA A 66 -18.08 6.04 12.79
CA ALA A 66 -19.01 5.16 13.51
C ALA A 66 -20.06 5.97 14.30
N SER A 67 -19.71 7.17 14.76
CA SER A 67 -20.64 8.07 15.45
C SER A 67 -21.74 8.63 14.54
N THR A 68 -21.64 8.45 13.22
CA THR A 68 -22.70 8.83 12.28
C THR A 68 -23.87 7.85 12.26
N TRP A 69 -23.65 6.61 12.73
CA TRP A 69 -24.62 5.51 12.65
C TRP A 69 -25.20 5.28 11.24
N ASN A 70 -24.43 5.61 10.20
CA ASN A 70 -24.83 5.48 8.81
C ASN A 70 -23.97 4.41 8.12
N ARG A 71 -24.63 3.42 7.50
CA ARG A 71 -23.97 2.30 6.82
C ARG A 71 -23.73 2.59 5.35
#